data_AF-A0A9D0TER8-F1
#
_entry.id   AF-A0A9D0TER8-F1
#
_cell.length_a   1.000
_cell.length_b   1.000
_cell.length_c   1.000
_cell.angle_alpha   90.00
_cell.angle_beta   90.00
_cell.angle_gamma   90.00
#
_symmetry.space_group_name_H-M   'P 1'
#
loop_
_entity.id
_entity.type
_entity.pdbx_description
1 polymer ?
#
loop_
_entity_poly.entity_id
_entity_poly.type
_entity_poly.pdbx_seq_one_letter_code
_entity_poly.pdbx_strand_id
1 'polypeptide(L)'
;MEPQPTSSYHQAIPDYLAFISYRHADNTDEDRQWATWLHQQLEVYDIPADLIGTTNLRGETIPERIYPVFRDEVSLPADANLSSSITQALDRTRFLIVLCSPRAVQSYYVNQEILHFKQTGKQDRIIAAMVYGEPNASIDDAKQEDPEHARTLECFPEALQYHLNNEGELDKTAPTEPVA
;
A
#
# COMPACT_ATOMS: atom_id res chain seq x y z
N MET A 1 35.41 -27.47 30.92
CA MET A 1 34.62 -26.27 30.57
C MET A 1 34.24 -26.43 29.12
N GLU A 2 33.02 -26.89 28.88
CA GLU A 2 32.43 -26.96 27.54
C GLU A 2 31.97 -25.57 27.10
N PRO A 3 32.20 -25.14 25.85
CA PRO A 3 31.56 -23.94 25.34
C PRO A 3 30.07 -24.22 25.06
N GLN A 4 29.21 -23.42 25.68
CA GLN A 4 27.77 -23.39 25.39
C GLN A 4 27.52 -22.71 24.02
N PRO A 5 26.65 -23.24 23.16
CA PRO A 5 26.24 -22.55 21.94
C PRO A 5 25.21 -21.46 22.28
N THR A 6 25.56 -20.19 22.11
CA THR A 6 24.57 -19.11 22.11
C THR A 6 23.86 -19.09 20.76
N SER A 7 22.76 -19.84 20.69
CA SER A 7 21.77 -19.70 19.63
C SER A 7 20.99 -18.40 19.84
N SER A 8 21.23 -17.40 18.98
CA SER A 8 20.33 -16.27 18.83
C SER A 8 19.54 -16.46 17.54
N TYR A 9 18.39 -17.12 17.63
CA TYR A 9 17.35 -17.01 16.61
C TYR A 9 16.78 -15.59 16.67
N HIS A 10 17.44 -14.65 16.00
CA HIS A 10 16.76 -13.43 15.58
C HIS A 10 15.82 -13.88 14.47
N GLN A 11 14.54 -14.10 14.78
CA GLN A 11 13.53 -14.29 13.74
C GLN A 11 13.51 -13.01 12.90
N ALA A 12 14.27 -13.02 11.80
CA ALA A 12 14.12 -12.02 10.76
C ALA A 12 12.67 -12.16 10.28
N ILE A 13 11.83 -11.19 10.64
CA ILE A 13 10.49 -11.07 10.05
C ILE A 13 10.69 -11.15 8.53
N PRO A 14 10.05 -12.09 7.82
CA PRO A 14 10.28 -12.29 6.41
C PRO A 14 9.95 -11.02 5.64
N ASP A 15 10.69 -10.76 4.56
CA ASP A 15 10.33 -9.70 3.61
C ASP A 15 8.93 -10.00 3.06
N TYR A 16 8.03 -9.03 3.17
CA TYR A 16 6.67 -9.16 2.66
C TYR A 16 6.66 -8.93 1.16
N LEU A 17 5.91 -9.74 0.43
CA LEU A 17 5.71 -9.49 -0.99
C LEU A 17 4.81 -8.26 -1.19
N ALA A 18 3.74 -8.14 -0.40
CA ALA A 18 2.83 -7.01 -0.48
C ALA A 18 2.37 -6.53 0.90
N PHE A 19 2.05 -5.24 0.99
CA PHE A 19 1.36 -4.60 2.12
C PHE A 19 0.06 -4.02 1.61
N ILE A 20 -1.07 -4.30 2.27
CA ILE A 20 -2.37 -3.73 1.95
C ILE A 20 -2.66 -2.58 2.92
N SER A 21 -2.62 -1.35 2.41
CA SER A 21 -3.01 -0.11 3.09
C SER A 21 -4.45 0.26 2.71
N TYR A 22 -5.28 0.55 3.72
CA TYR A 22 -6.67 0.90 3.52
C TYR A 22 -7.22 1.64 4.75
N ARG A 23 -8.39 2.27 4.60
CA ARG A 23 -9.12 2.81 5.75
C ARG A 23 -9.90 1.68 6.43
N HIS A 24 -9.62 1.37 7.71
CA HIS A 24 -10.32 0.29 8.45
C HIS A 24 -11.83 0.37 8.37
N ALA A 25 -12.35 1.58 8.47
CA ALA A 25 -13.79 1.82 8.46
C ALA A 25 -14.43 1.61 7.06
N ASP A 26 -13.65 1.25 6.04
CA ASP A 26 -14.16 0.75 4.76
C ASP A 26 -14.27 -0.77 4.75
N ASN A 27 -13.69 -1.47 5.72
CA ASN A 27 -13.61 -2.93 5.79
C ASN A 27 -14.47 -3.52 6.93
N THR A 28 -15.39 -2.73 7.50
CA THR A 28 -16.24 -3.14 8.63
C THR A 28 -17.65 -3.56 8.23
N ASP A 29 -18.18 -3.02 7.12
CA ASP A 29 -19.50 -3.38 6.63
C ASP A 29 -19.44 -4.77 5.96
N GLU A 30 -20.46 -5.62 6.14
CA GLU A 30 -20.49 -6.98 5.57
C GLU A 30 -20.25 -7.00 4.05
N ASP A 31 -20.82 -6.02 3.34
CA ASP A 31 -20.68 -5.88 1.88
C ASP A 31 -19.42 -5.13 1.43
N ARG A 32 -18.52 -4.74 2.36
CA ARG A 32 -17.34 -3.91 2.03
C ARG A 32 -16.03 -4.44 2.58
N GLN A 33 -15.93 -5.73 2.85
CA GLN A 33 -14.69 -6.33 3.39
C GLN A 33 -13.56 -6.49 2.34
N TRP A 34 -13.31 -5.47 1.53
CA TRP A 34 -12.37 -5.49 0.40
C TRP A 34 -10.93 -5.83 0.80
N ALA A 35 -10.45 -5.33 1.95
CA ALA A 35 -9.10 -5.64 2.42
C ALA A 35 -8.97 -7.09 2.89
N THR A 36 -10.02 -7.61 3.56
CA THR A 36 -10.09 -9.02 3.94
C THR A 36 -10.18 -9.92 2.72
N TRP A 37 -11.09 -9.62 1.80
CA TRP A 37 -11.27 -10.37 0.58
C TRP A 37 -9.97 -10.39 -0.25
N LEU A 38 -9.35 -9.23 -0.48
CA LEU A 38 -8.13 -9.15 -1.27
C LEU A 38 -6.99 -9.94 -0.63
N HIS A 39 -6.79 -9.79 0.68
CA HIS A 39 -5.78 -10.54 1.42
C HIS A 39 -5.96 -12.05 1.23
N GLN A 40 -7.18 -12.56 1.42
CA GLN A 40 -7.51 -13.97 1.20
C GLN A 40 -7.30 -14.42 -0.24
N GLN A 41 -7.68 -13.60 -1.23
CA GLN A 41 -7.49 -13.94 -2.64
C GLN A 41 -6.01 -14.03 -3.02
N LEU A 42 -5.17 -13.13 -2.50
CA LEU A 42 -3.73 -13.18 -2.75
C LEU A 42 -3.08 -14.41 -2.09
N GLU A 43 -3.54 -14.83 -0.92
CA GLU A 43 -3.04 -16.04 -0.24
C GLU A 43 -3.33 -17.33 -1.01
N VAL A 44 -4.48 -17.40 -1.70
CA VAL A 44 -4.89 -18.59 -2.48
C VAL A 44 -4.58 -18.49 -3.97
N TYR A 45 -3.96 -17.39 -4.43
CA TYR A 45 -3.67 -17.20 -5.84
C TYR A 45 -2.54 -18.12 -6.30
N ASP A 46 -2.89 -19.09 -7.15
CA ASP A 46 -1.93 -19.97 -7.82
C ASP A 46 -1.27 -19.25 -8.99
N ILE A 47 0.04 -19.01 -8.88
CA ILE A 47 0.83 -18.46 -9.99
C ILE A 47 0.99 -19.57 -11.04
N PRO A 48 0.68 -19.31 -12.33
CA PRO A 48 0.87 -20.28 -13.40
C PRO A 48 2.30 -20.86 -13.42
N ALA A 49 2.41 -22.19 -13.47
CA ALA A 49 3.69 -22.90 -13.29
C ALA A 49 4.75 -22.56 -14.36
N ASP A 50 4.30 -22.16 -15.54
CA ASP A 50 5.14 -21.69 -16.65
C ASP A 50 5.73 -20.29 -16.42
N LEU A 51 5.15 -19.50 -15.50
CA LEU A 51 5.67 -18.19 -15.11
C LEU A 51 6.65 -18.27 -13.94
N ILE A 52 6.49 -19.24 -13.05
CA ILE A 52 7.33 -19.36 -11.84
C ILE A 52 8.82 -19.49 -12.24
N GLY A 53 9.68 -18.68 -11.62
CA GLY A 53 11.12 -18.68 -11.90
C GLY A 53 11.54 -17.93 -13.17
N THR A 54 10.58 -17.50 -14.00
CA THR A 54 10.86 -16.62 -15.15
C THR A 54 11.03 -15.16 -14.70
N THR A 55 11.56 -14.31 -15.59
CA THR A 55 11.79 -12.89 -15.31
C THR A 55 10.62 -12.04 -15.79
N ASN A 56 10.05 -11.22 -14.92
CA ASN A 56 8.99 -10.28 -15.27
C ASN A 56 9.53 -9.01 -16.00
N LEU A 57 8.62 -8.11 -16.40
CA LEU A 57 8.97 -6.85 -17.08
C LEU A 57 9.88 -5.92 -16.27
N ARG A 58 9.99 -6.13 -14.95
CA ARG A 58 10.85 -5.37 -14.04
C ARG A 58 12.21 -6.02 -13.82
N GLY A 59 12.53 -7.11 -14.52
CA GLY A 59 13.78 -7.84 -14.33
C GLY A 59 13.80 -8.72 -13.08
N GLU A 60 12.66 -8.94 -12.42
CA GLU A 60 12.57 -9.72 -11.19
C GLU A 60 12.09 -11.14 -11.47
N THR A 61 12.61 -12.11 -10.72
CA THR A 61 12.11 -13.49 -10.74
C THR A 61 10.69 -13.54 -10.18
N ILE A 62 9.79 -14.17 -10.93
CA ILE A 62 8.40 -14.40 -10.52
C ILE A 62 8.40 -15.48 -9.42
N PRO A 63 7.83 -15.20 -8.23
CA PRO A 63 7.79 -16.15 -7.13
C PRO A 63 6.80 -17.29 -7.41
N GLU A 64 6.81 -18.32 -6.56
CA GLU A 64 5.85 -19.43 -6.62
C GLU A 64 4.44 -19.03 -6.13
N ARG A 65 4.35 -17.99 -5.30
CA ARG A 65 3.12 -17.53 -4.64
C ARG A 65 3.18 -16.06 -4.28
N ILE A 66 2.01 -15.47 -4.06
CA ILE A 66 1.89 -14.10 -3.54
C ILE A 66 1.89 -14.13 -2.00
N TYR A 67 3.06 -14.41 -1.39
CA TYR A 67 3.19 -14.53 0.07
C TYR A 67 4.60 -14.14 0.55
N PRO A 68 4.76 -13.56 1.76
CA PRO A 68 3.70 -13.16 2.69
C PRO A 68 3.07 -11.81 2.32
N VAL A 69 1.78 -11.64 2.59
CA VAL A 69 1.05 -10.38 2.44
C VAL A 69 0.73 -9.83 3.82
N PHE A 70 1.23 -8.63 4.11
CA PHE A 70 0.85 -7.89 5.30
C PHE A 70 -0.46 -7.14 5.02
N ARG A 71 -1.42 -7.23 5.94
CA ARG A 71 -2.63 -6.41 5.93
C ARG A 71 -2.61 -5.57 7.20
N ASP A 72 -2.83 -4.27 7.07
CA ASP A 72 -2.98 -3.44 8.26
C ASP A 72 -4.26 -3.84 9.03
N GLU A 73 -4.11 -4.35 10.24
CA GLU A 73 -5.24 -4.77 11.08
C GLU A 73 -5.63 -3.73 12.13
N VAL A 74 -4.91 -2.61 12.27
CA VAL A 74 -5.08 -1.76 13.45
C VAL A 74 -5.31 -0.28 13.14
N SER A 75 -6.44 0.25 13.61
CA SER A 75 -6.54 1.69 13.89
C SER A 75 -5.58 2.00 15.03
N LEU A 76 -4.40 2.53 14.73
CA LEU A 76 -3.37 2.84 15.73
C LEU A 76 -3.98 3.44 17.02
N PRO A 77 -3.98 2.72 18.16
CA PRO A 77 -4.03 3.38 19.45
C PRO A 77 -2.75 4.22 19.58
N ALA A 78 -2.73 5.18 20.49
CA ALA A 78 -1.58 6.05 20.76
C ALA A 78 -0.33 5.32 21.32
N ASP A 79 -0.14 4.03 21.02
CA ASP A 79 0.99 3.21 21.40
C ASP A 79 2.09 3.27 20.33
N ALA A 80 3.20 3.90 20.68
CA ALA A 80 4.38 4.08 19.83
C ALA A 80 4.99 2.77 19.29
N ASN A 81 4.77 1.65 19.99
CA ASN A 81 5.26 0.34 19.56
C ASN A 81 4.56 -0.17 18.29
N LEU A 82 3.26 0.11 18.14
CA LEU A 82 2.50 -0.35 16.99
C LEU A 82 2.84 0.44 15.72
N SER A 83 2.97 1.76 15.81
CA SER A 83 3.43 2.59 14.69
C SER A 83 4.81 2.15 14.20
N SER A 84 5.72 1.81 15.12
CA SER A 84 7.06 1.31 14.76
C SER A 84 7.03 -0.04 14.04
N SER A 85 6.02 -0.89 14.31
CA SER A 85 5.87 -2.20 13.68
C SER A 85 5.32 -2.07 12.26
N ILE A 86 4.37 -1.15 12.03
CA ILE A 86 3.82 -0.87 10.69
C ILE A 86 4.90 -0.28 9.78
N THR A 87 5.67 0.71 10.25
CA THR A 87 6.78 1.28 9.47
C THR A 87 7.82 0.22 9.10
N GLN A 88 8.20 -0.65 10.05
CA GLN A 88 9.12 -1.76 9.77
C GLN A 88 8.56 -2.76 8.75
N ALA A 89 7.25 -3.04 8.79
CA ALA A 89 6.60 -3.88 7.78
C ALA A 89 6.65 -3.22 6.39
N LEU A 90 6.39 -1.92 6.29
CA LEU A 90 6.51 -1.15 5.05
C LEU A 90 7.93 -1.14 4.49
N ASP A 91 8.95 -0.98 5.34
CA ASP A 91 10.36 -1.02 4.95
C ASP A 91 10.72 -2.35 4.28
N ARG A 92 10.22 -3.45 4.84
CA ARG A 92 10.46 -4.83 4.38
C ARG A 92 9.49 -5.34 3.33
N THR A 93 8.58 -4.49 2.85
CA THR A 93 7.59 -4.85 1.83
C THR A 93 8.08 -4.55 0.43
N ARG A 94 7.85 -5.47 -0.52
CA ARG A 94 8.17 -5.26 -1.95
C ARG A 94 7.15 -4.39 -2.69
N PHE A 95 5.85 -4.58 -2.47
CA PHE A 95 4.77 -3.82 -3.12
C PHE A 95 3.78 -3.23 -2.11
N LEU A 96 3.36 -1.99 -2.32
CA LEU A 96 2.27 -1.39 -1.54
C LEU A 96 0.99 -1.41 -2.37
N ILE A 97 -0.05 -2.06 -1.87
CA ILE A 97 -1.40 -2.02 -2.45
C ILE A 97 -2.22 -1.05 -1.61
N VAL A 98 -2.78 -0.01 -2.23
CA VAL A 98 -3.61 0.99 -1.57
C VAL A 98 -5.06 0.82 -2.03
N LEU A 99 -5.96 0.48 -1.10
CA LEU A 99 -7.40 0.47 -1.39
C LEU A 99 -7.91 1.92 -1.37
N CYS A 100 -8.25 2.42 -2.55
CA CYS A 100 -8.58 3.81 -2.81
C CYS A 100 -10.09 4.04 -2.65
N SER A 101 -10.44 5.00 -1.81
CA SER A 101 -11.81 5.44 -1.52
C SER A 101 -11.82 6.90 -1.01
N PRO A 102 -12.95 7.60 -1.04
CA PRO A 102 -13.07 8.92 -0.40
C PRO A 102 -12.74 8.94 1.09
N ARG A 103 -12.89 7.82 1.79
CA ARG A 103 -12.54 7.69 3.21
C ARG A 103 -11.05 7.41 3.40
N ALA A 104 -10.39 6.76 2.43
CA ALA A 104 -8.94 6.63 2.39
C ALA A 104 -8.25 7.99 2.17
N VAL A 105 -8.83 8.87 1.34
CA VAL A 105 -8.35 10.26 1.14
C VAL A 105 -8.31 11.04 2.45
N GLN A 106 -9.30 10.84 3.33
CA GLN A 106 -9.39 11.51 4.63
C GLN A 106 -8.46 10.89 5.70
N SER A 107 -7.79 9.77 5.39
CA SER A 107 -6.99 9.01 6.35
C SER A 107 -5.56 9.51 6.38
N TYR A 108 -5.20 10.21 7.47
CA TYR A 108 -3.81 10.62 7.71
C TYR A 108 -2.83 9.44 7.61
N TYR A 109 -3.18 8.29 8.20
CA TYR A 109 -2.33 7.11 8.24
C TYR A 109 -2.05 6.55 6.85
N VAL A 110 -3.09 6.32 6.03
CA VAL A 110 -2.92 5.83 4.65
C VAL A 110 -1.99 6.76 3.86
N ASN A 111 -2.18 8.08 3.99
CA ASN A 111 -1.31 9.05 3.33
C ASN A 111 0.15 8.96 3.83
N GLN A 112 0.37 8.81 5.13
CA GLN A 112 1.73 8.65 5.69
C GLN A 112 2.42 7.36 5.24
N GLU A 113 1.68 6.25 5.16
CA GLU A 113 2.22 4.97 4.69
C GLU A 113 2.70 5.06 3.23
N ILE A 114 1.92 5.74 2.39
CA ILE A 114 2.27 5.98 0.98
C ILE A 114 3.50 6.88 0.87
N LEU A 115 3.54 7.98 1.63
CA LEU A 115 4.71 8.88 1.67
C LEU A 115 5.97 8.13 2.10
N HIS A 116 5.89 7.40 3.21
CA HIS A 116 7.01 6.61 3.73
C HIS A 116 7.50 5.60 2.68
N PHE A 117 6.58 4.85 2.05
CA PHE A 117 6.94 3.88 1.03
C PHE A 117 7.60 4.54 -0.20
N LYS A 118 7.12 5.72 -0.64
CA LYS A 118 7.77 6.49 -1.69
C LYS A 118 9.18 6.94 -1.27
N GLN A 119 9.36 7.42 -0.04
CA GLN A 119 10.65 7.87 0.50
C GLN A 119 11.69 6.76 0.60
N THR A 120 11.27 5.49 0.73
CA THR A 120 12.17 4.33 0.66
C THR A 120 12.61 3.98 -0.78
N GLY A 121 12.29 4.81 -1.78
CA GLY A 121 12.67 4.61 -3.18
C GLY A 121 11.80 3.60 -3.93
N LYS A 122 10.67 3.19 -3.35
CA LYS A 122 9.76 2.17 -3.91
C LYS A 122 8.50 2.78 -4.54
N GLN A 123 8.54 4.04 -4.97
CA GLN A 123 7.38 4.76 -5.49
C GLN A 123 6.72 4.08 -6.71
N ASP A 124 7.50 3.39 -7.53
CA ASP A 124 7.06 2.67 -8.73
C ASP A 124 6.46 1.29 -8.40
N ARG A 125 6.38 0.92 -7.12
CA ARG A 125 5.87 -0.36 -6.61
C ARG A 125 4.57 -0.19 -5.82
N ILE A 126 3.87 0.92 -6.06
CA ILE A 126 2.57 1.21 -5.48
C ILE A 126 1.48 0.85 -6.48
N ILE A 127 0.49 0.08 -6.04
CA ILE A 127 -0.66 -0.37 -6.81
C ILE A 127 -1.90 0.28 -6.19
N ALA A 128 -2.53 1.18 -6.93
CA ALA A 128 -3.79 1.81 -6.53
C ALA A 128 -4.97 0.92 -6.93
N ALA A 129 -5.71 0.39 -5.97
CA ALA A 129 -6.90 -0.43 -6.20
C ALA A 129 -8.15 0.36 -5.80
N MET A 130 -8.91 0.85 -6.78
CA MET A 130 -10.11 1.66 -6.55
C MET A 130 -11.28 0.78 -6.11
N VAL A 131 -11.80 1.03 -4.91
CA VAL A 131 -13.00 0.34 -4.38
C VAL A 131 -14.24 1.22 -4.43
N TYR A 132 -14.07 2.55 -4.39
CA TYR A 132 -15.14 3.53 -4.54
C TYR A 132 -14.58 4.90 -4.92
N GLY A 133 -15.39 5.73 -5.56
CA GLY A 133 -15.01 7.09 -5.96
C GLY A 133 -14.34 7.16 -7.33
N GLU A 134 -13.74 8.30 -7.62
CA GLU A 134 -13.12 8.64 -8.89
C GLU A 134 -11.70 9.17 -8.64
N PRO A 135 -10.69 8.66 -9.37
CA PRO A 135 -9.32 9.08 -9.18
C PRO A 135 -9.11 10.50 -9.69
N ASN A 136 -8.34 11.31 -8.96
CA ASN A 136 -7.99 12.67 -9.33
C ASN A 136 -9.20 13.61 -9.54
N ALA A 137 -10.39 13.23 -9.06
CA ALA A 137 -11.59 14.05 -9.18
C ALA A 137 -11.41 15.44 -8.55
N SER A 138 -10.62 15.55 -7.47
CA SER A 138 -10.37 16.81 -6.78
C SER A 138 -9.44 17.79 -7.51
N ILE A 139 -8.69 17.30 -8.51
CA ILE A 139 -7.70 18.06 -9.28
C ILE A 139 -8.04 18.12 -10.78
N ASP A 140 -9.20 17.59 -11.16
CA ASP A 140 -9.71 17.62 -12.54
C ASP A 140 -10.36 18.97 -12.83
N ASP A 141 -9.71 19.77 -13.67
CA ASP A 141 -10.20 21.08 -14.11
C ASP A 141 -11.56 21.02 -14.83
N ALA A 142 -11.91 19.89 -15.44
CA ALA A 142 -13.20 19.71 -16.08
C ALA A 142 -14.37 19.61 -15.08
N LYS A 143 -14.09 19.34 -13.80
CA LYS A 143 -15.08 19.19 -12.73
C LYS A 143 -15.26 20.46 -11.88
N GLN A 144 -14.74 21.59 -12.34
CA GLN A 144 -14.81 22.88 -11.62
C GLN A 144 -16.24 23.44 -11.45
N GLU A 145 -17.23 22.92 -12.18
CA GLU A 145 -18.64 23.35 -12.04
C GLU A 145 -19.27 22.91 -10.70
N ASP A 146 -18.78 21.83 -10.08
CA ASP A 146 -19.18 21.38 -8.74
C ASP A 146 -17.97 20.85 -7.93
N PRO A 147 -17.16 21.76 -7.36
CA PRO A 147 -15.96 21.40 -6.62
C PRO A 147 -16.22 20.62 -5.34
N GLU A 148 -17.40 20.78 -4.73
CA GLU A 148 -17.77 20.05 -3.52
C GLU A 148 -18.01 18.59 -3.85
N HIS A 149 -18.82 18.32 -4.88
CA HIS A 149 -19.08 16.95 -5.33
C HIS A 149 -17.81 16.25 -5.78
N ALA A 150 -16.98 16.92 -6.57
CA ALA A 150 -15.70 16.38 -7.04
C ALA A 150 -14.78 15.96 -5.87
N ARG A 151 -14.72 16.76 -4.80
CA ARG A 151 -13.97 16.41 -3.58
C ARG A 151 -14.56 15.25 -2.81
N THR A 152 -15.88 15.07 -2.83
CA THR A 152 -16.54 13.93 -2.17
C THR A 152 -16.35 12.62 -2.94
N LEU A 153 -16.03 12.69 -4.23
CA LEU A 153 -15.76 11.52 -5.07
C LEU A 153 -14.28 11.14 -5.17
N GLU A 154 -13.35 12.07 -4.91
CA GLU A 154 -11.91 11.77 -4.93
C GLU A 154 -11.60 10.48 -4.16
N CYS A 155 -10.84 9.57 -4.76
CA CYS A 155 -10.46 8.32 -4.13
C CYS A 155 -8.96 8.14 -3.92
N PHE A 156 -8.12 8.96 -4.54
CA PHE A 156 -6.67 8.92 -4.37
C PHE A 156 -6.22 9.83 -3.22
N PRO A 157 -5.62 9.28 -2.15
CA PRO A 157 -4.89 10.09 -1.18
C PRO A 157 -3.90 11.02 -1.87
N GLU A 158 -3.65 12.21 -1.31
CA GLU A 158 -2.77 13.23 -1.93
C GLU A 158 -1.40 12.64 -2.31
N ALA A 159 -0.86 11.75 -1.48
CA ALA A 159 0.41 11.08 -1.74
C ALA A 159 0.40 10.12 -2.94
N LEU A 160 -0.75 9.70 -3.48
CA LEU A 160 -0.84 8.98 -4.76
C LEU A 160 -0.94 9.91 -5.95
N GLN A 161 -1.47 11.13 -5.77
CA GLN A 161 -1.72 12.06 -6.87
C GLN A 161 -0.43 12.67 -7.43
N TYR A 162 0.67 12.66 -6.67
CA TYR A 162 1.90 13.36 -7.02
C TYR A 162 3.17 12.53 -6.77
N HIS A 163 4.20 12.75 -7.59
CA HIS A 163 5.55 12.21 -7.34
C HIS A 163 6.25 12.93 -6.17
N LEU A 164 7.33 12.33 -5.65
CA LEU A 164 8.22 13.03 -4.73
C LEU A 164 9.30 13.80 -5.50
N ASN A 165 9.67 14.98 -5.02
CA ASN A 165 10.85 15.71 -5.45
C ASN A 165 12.14 15.11 -4.84
N ASN A 166 13.29 15.72 -5.14
CA ASN A 166 14.60 15.25 -4.65
C ASN A 166 14.76 15.42 -3.13
N GLU A 167 13.95 16.28 -2.52
CA GLU A 167 13.89 16.53 -1.08
C GLU A 167 12.98 15.53 -0.34
N GLY A 168 12.29 14.64 -1.07
CA GLY A 168 11.38 13.65 -0.48
C GLY A 168 10.00 14.20 -0.11
N GLU A 169 9.64 15.36 -0.66
CA GLU A 169 8.34 16.03 -0.50
C GLU A 169 7.48 15.87 -1.76
N LEU A 170 6.16 16.01 -1.64
CA LEU A 170 5.26 15.90 -2.79
C LEU A 170 5.48 17.06 -3.76
N ASP A 171 5.77 16.72 -5.02
CA ASP A 171 5.87 17.68 -6.11
C ASP A 171 4.50 17.90 -6.75
N LYS A 172 3.82 18.97 -6.33
CA LYS A 172 2.50 19.36 -6.88
C LYS A 172 2.53 19.76 -8.35
N THR A 173 3.72 19.91 -8.94
CA THR A 173 3.89 20.18 -10.37
C THR A 173 4.07 18.91 -11.20
N ALA A 174 4.27 17.77 -10.54
CA ALA A 174 4.47 16.47 -11.18
C ALA A 174 3.35 15.49 -10.74
N PRO A 175 2.13 15.62 -11.33
CA PRO A 175 1.06 14.67 -11.06
C PRO A 175 1.48 13.26 -11.51
N THR A 176 1.13 12.25 -10.72
CA THR A 176 1.28 10.86 -11.13
C THR A 176 0.25 10.58 -12.22
N GLU A 177 0.71 10.07 -13.36
CA GLU A 177 -0.20 9.67 -14.45
C GLU A 177 -1.22 8.66 -13.90
N PRO A 178 -2.51 8.74 -14.31
CA PRO A 178 -3.51 7.81 -13.82
C PRO A 178 -3.04 6.38 -14.08
N VAL A 179 -3.07 5.55 -13.03
CA VAL A 179 -2.77 4.13 -13.12
C VAL A 179 -3.85 3.50 -14.00
N ALA A 180 -3.52 3.28 -15.27
CA ALA A 180 -4.38 2.62 -16.25
C ALA A 180 -4.41 1.10 -16.06
#